data_AF-A0A2A2F0P9-F1
#
_entry.id   AF-A0A2A2F0P9-F1
#
_cell.length_a   1.000
_cell.length_b   1.000
_cell.length_c   1.000
_cell.angle_alpha   90.00
_cell.angle_beta   90.00
_cell.angle_gamma   90.00
#
_symmetry.space_group_name_H-M   'P 1'
#
loop_
_entity.id
_entity.type
_entity.pdbx_description
1 polymer ?
#
loop_
_entity_poly.entity_id
_entity_poly.type
_entity_poly.pdbx_seq_one_letter_code
_entity_poly.pdbx_strand_id
1 'polypeptide(L)' 'MTGQPHPESPNGLWAKHGYQVERIPRRGSGGHHRIIRDPKGRVVLQDAGHAGELEWIKANLEGGRHD' A
#
# COMPACT_ATOMS: atom_id res chain seq x y z
N MET A 1 -10.12 -1.31 20.52
CA MET A 1 -9.93 0.04 19.93
C MET A 1 -9.15 -0.15 18.64
N THR A 2 -9.81 -0.15 17.49
CA THR A 2 -9.13 -0.20 16.18
C THR A 2 -8.50 1.17 15.94
N GLY A 3 -7.22 1.30 16.28
CA GLY A 3 -6.46 2.51 15.97
C GLY A 3 -6.49 2.73 14.47
N GLN A 4 -7.05 3.87 14.04
CA GLN A 4 -6.92 4.29 12.65
C GLN A 4 -5.42 4.32 12.29
N PRO A 5 -5.03 3.79 11.11
CA PRO A 5 -3.65 3.87 10.68
C PRO A 5 -3.20 5.33 10.66
N HIS A 6 -1.96 5.58 11.04
CA HIS A 6 -1.39 6.93 10.97
C HIS A 6 -1.57 7.48 9.53
N PRO A 7 -2.08 8.70 9.35
CA PRO A 7 -2.48 9.21 8.03
C PRO A 7 -1.33 9.21 7.02
N GLU A 8 -0.09 9.40 7.48
CA GLU A 8 1.12 9.39 6.64
C GLU A 8 1.81 8.02 6.54
N SER A 9 1.29 7.00 7.23
CA SER A 9 1.79 5.62 7.03
C SER A 9 1.31 5.05 5.69
N PRO A 10 1.98 4.04 5.12
CA PRO A 10 1.51 3.39 3.91
C PRO A 10 0.04 2.96 3.99
N ASN A 11 -0.41 2.39 5.11
CA ASN A 11 -1.80 1.98 5.27
C ASN A 11 -2.78 3.16 5.24
N GLY A 12 -2.41 4.29 5.87
CA GLY A 12 -3.23 5.51 5.86
C GLY A 12 -3.34 6.09 4.46
N LEU A 13 -2.22 6.15 3.74
CA LEU A 13 -2.16 6.68 2.39
C LEU A 13 -2.88 5.78 1.38
N TRP A 14 -2.68 4.46 1.41
CA TRP A 14 -3.44 3.55 0.54
C TRP A 14 -4.95 3.69 0.77
N ALA A 15 -5.38 3.75 2.04
CA ALA A 15 -6.78 3.95 2.39
C ALA A 15 -7.32 5.31 1.91
N LYS A 16 -6.54 6.39 2.05
CA LYS A 16 -6.87 7.74 1.55
C LYS A 16 -7.20 7.73 0.05
N HIS A 17 -6.49 6.93 -0.74
CA HIS A 17 -6.69 6.83 -2.19
C HIS A 17 -7.61 5.68 -2.63
N GLY A 18 -8.23 4.96 -1.69
CA GLY A 18 -9.15 3.86 -1.99
C GLY A 18 -8.49 2.55 -2.46
N TYR A 19 -7.18 2.41 -2.24
CA TYR A 19 -6.45 1.19 -2.58
C TYR A 19 -6.68 0.10 -1.52
N GLN A 20 -6.71 -1.15 -1.96
CA GLN A 20 -6.85 -2.31 -1.09
C GLN A 20 -5.49 -2.93 -0.78
N VAL A 21 -5.31 -3.33 0.48
CA VAL A 21 -4.09 -3.99 0.96
C VAL A 21 -4.44 -5.41 1.38
N GLU A 22 -3.88 -6.40 0.70
CA GLU A 22 -3.95 -7.80 1.14
C GLU A 22 -2.60 -8.23 1.72
N ARG A 23 -2.63 -8.95 2.85
CA ARG A 23 -1.43 -9.49 3.52
C ARG A 23 -1.39 -10.99 3.32
N ILE A 24 -0.42 -11.46 2.55
CA ILE A 24 -0.23 -12.87 2.24
C ILE A 24 0.92 -13.44 3.08
N PRO A 25 0.69 -14.47 3.91
CA PRO A 25 1.77 -15.14 4.64
C PRO A 25 2.82 -15.69 3.69
N ARG A 26 4.11 -15.48 3.98
CA ARG A 26 5.19 -16.20 3.30
C ARG A 26 5.33 -17.57 3.95
N ARG A 27 5.36 -18.64 3.13
CA ARG A 27 5.61 -20.00 3.65
C ARG A 27 7.01 -20.06 4.26
N GLY A 28 7.10 -20.52 5.51
CA GLY A 28 8.36 -20.88 6.17
C GLY A 28 9.21 -19.73 6.76
N SER A 29 8.88 -18.46 6.52
CA SER A 29 9.75 -17.33 6.94
C SER A 29 9.17 -16.42 8.03
N GLY A 30 8.01 -16.75 8.62
CA GLY A 30 7.40 -15.94 9.69
C GLY A 30 6.95 -14.53 9.29
N GLY A 31 6.97 -14.21 7.99
CA GLY A 31 6.66 -12.90 7.44
C GLY A 31 5.39 -12.89 6.59
N HIS A 32 4.97 -11.69 6.19
CA HIS A 32 3.90 -11.48 5.20
C HIS A 32 4.45 -10.62 4.08
N HIS A 33 4.07 -10.92 2.84
CA HIS A 33 4.16 -9.95 1.77
C HIS A 33 2.81 -9.30 1.56
N ARG A 34 2.81 -8.14 0.91
CA ARG A 34 1.59 -7.39 0.63
C ARG A 34 1.30 -7.38 -0.86
N ILE A 35 0.02 -7.42 -1.20
CA ILE A 35 -0.49 -7.16 -2.54
C ILE A 35 -1.35 -5.90 -2.43
N ILE A 36 -1.00 -4.87 -3.19
CA ILE A 36 -1.72 -3.60 -3.25
C ILE A 36 -2.53 -3.58 -4.54
N ARG A 37 -3.84 -3.34 -4.42
CA ARG A 37 -4.77 -3.25 -5.55
C ARG A 37 -5.37 -1.87 -5.66
N ASP A 38 -5.51 -1.39 -6.90
CA ASP A 38 -6.24 -0.16 -7.18
C ASP A 38 -7.75 -0.33 -6.92
N PRO A 39 -8.55 0.75 -6.95
CA PRO A 39 -10.00 0.67 -6.76
C PRO A 39 -10.73 -0.21 -7.79
N LYS A 40 -10.10 -0.54 -8.92
CA LYS A 40 -10.63 -1.46 -9.94
C LYS A 40 -10.23 -2.91 -9.71
N GLY A 41 -9.47 -3.20 -8.65
CA GLY A 41 -8.99 -4.54 -8.28
C GLY A 41 -7.70 -4.97 -8.98
N ARG A 42 -7.03 -4.09 -9.73
CA ARG A 42 -5.78 -4.41 -10.43
C ARG A 42 -4.60 -4.32 -9.47
N VAL A 43 -3.69 -5.29 -9.51
CA VAL A 43 -2.46 -5.26 -8.70
C VAL A 43 -1.52 -4.18 -9.25
N VAL A 44 -1.10 -3.25 -8.40
CA VAL A 44 -0.18 -2.15 -8.77
C VAL A 44 1.18 -2.25 -8.08
N LEU A 45 1.23 -2.95 -6.93
CA LEU A 45 2.46 -3.15 -6.18
C LEU A 45 2.34 -4.45 -5.39
N GLN A 46 3.40 -5.24 -5.38
CA GLN A 46 3.47 -6.49 -4.62
C GLN A 46 4.84 -6.63 -3.97
N ASP A 47 4.87 -7.23 -2.79
CA ASP A 47 6.09 -7.59 -2.05
C ASP A 47 7.05 -6.42 -1.78
N ALA A 48 6.52 -5.21 -1.77
CA ALA A 48 7.26 -4.02 -1.38
C ALA A 48 7.35 -3.92 0.15
N GLY A 49 8.53 -3.52 0.63
CA GLY A 49 8.70 -3.06 2.00
C GLY A 49 8.16 -1.64 2.20
N HIS A 50 8.12 -1.20 3.46
CA HIS A 50 7.57 0.09 3.86
C HIS A 50 8.06 1.28 3.01
N ALA A 51 9.38 1.41 2.84
CA ALA A 51 9.97 2.51 2.06
C ALA A 51 9.57 2.46 0.57
N GLY A 52 9.52 1.26 -0.02
CA GLY A 52 9.11 1.08 -1.41
C GLY A 52 7.64 1.43 -1.64
N GLU A 53 6.77 1.15 -0.66
CA GLU A 53 5.37 1.59 -0.72
C GLU A 53 5.26 3.12 -0.68
N LEU A 54 5.98 3.81 0.22
CA LEU A 54 5.94 5.27 0.31
C LEU A 54 6.47 5.94 -0.96
N GLU A 55 7.58 5.46 -1.51
CA GLU A 55 8.12 5.99 -2.77
C GLU A 55 7.14 5.82 -3.93
N TRP A 56 6.48 4.66 -4.02
CA TRP A 56 5.46 4.44 -5.04
C TRP A 56 4.27 5.38 -4.86
N ILE A 57 3.74 5.50 -3.64
CA ILE A 57 2.60 6.41 -3.34
C ILE A 57 2.97 7.84 -3.72
N LYS A 58 4.16 8.29 -3.31
CA LYS A 58 4.64 9.63 -3.62
C LYS A 58 4.76 9.84 -5.13
N ALA A 59 5.28 8.87 -5.88
CA ALA A 59 5.46 9.00 -7.33
C ALA A 59 4.14 8.96 -8.13
N ASN A 60 3.13 8.22 -7.65
CA ASN A 60 1.95 7.90 -8.46
C ASN A 60 0.64 8.54 -7.97
N LEU A 61 0.54 8.89 -6.68
CA LEU A 61 -0.71 9.35 -6.05
C LEU A 61 -0.60 10.76 -5.48
N GLU A 62 0.53 11.10 -4.84
CA GLU A 62 0.72 12.41 -4.19
C GLU A 62 1.60 13.36 -5.02
N GLY A 63 2.42 12.81 -5.92
CA GLY A 63 3.24 13.55 -6.87
C GLY A 63 2.38 14.02 -8.03
N GLY A 64 1.66 15.13 -7.83
CA GLY A 64 0.81 15.72 -8.84
C GLY A 64 1.52 15.88 -10.18
N ARG A 65 1.18 15.00 -11.13
CA ARG A 65 1.12 15.33 -12.55
C ARG A 65 -0.27 14.93 -13.05
N HIS A 66 -1.23 15.78 -12.68
CA HIS A 66 -2.31 16.09 -13.62
C HIS A 66 -1.61 16.72 -14.82
N ASP A 67 -1.55 15.99 -15.92
CA ASP A 67 -1.51 16.60 -17.26
C ASP A 67 -2.96 16.63 -17.76
#